data_AF-A0A9E3YME3-F1
#
_entry.id   AF-A0A9E3YME3-F1
#
_cell.length_a   1.000
_cell.length_b   1.000
_cell.length_c   1.000
_cell.angle_alpha   90.00
_cell.angle_beta   90.00
_cell.angle_gamma   90.00
#
_symmetry.space_group_name_H-M   'P 1'
#
loop_
_entity.id
_entity.type
_entity.pdbx_description
1 polymer ?
#
loop_
_entity_poly.entity_id
_entity_poly.type
_entity_poly.pdbx_seq_one_letter_code
_entity_poly.pdbx_strand_id
1 'polypeptide(L)' 'MDRPVTRRGYRLAALSRVELVAHVGDTAVAGWGRKEPVAILIAGPGGFRAVDPAGRPLTRAEVERLCPGAWEALRAPA' A
#
# COMPACT_ATOMS: atom_id res chain seq x y z
N MET A 1 3.29 0.17 -2.72
CA MET A 1 1.98 0.86 -2.62
C MET A 1 1.18 0.55 -3.88
N ASP A 2 -0.11 0.30 -3.74
CA ASP A 2 -1.03 0.09 -4.86
C ASP A 2 -1.36 1.40 -5.59
N ARG A 3 -1.81 1.29 -6.84
CA ARG A 3 -2.23 2.46 -7.61
C ARG A 3 -3.32 3.23 -6.84
N PRO A 4 -3.14 4.53 -6.56
CA PRO A 4 -4.17 5.31 -5.89
C PRO A 4 -5.45 5.41 -6.71
N VAL A 5 -6.60 5.41 -6.03
CA VAL A 5 -7.91 5.64 -6.62
C VAL A 5 -8.52 6.93 -6.05
N THR A 6 -9.17 7.71 -6.92
CA THR A 6 -9.79 8.99 -6.53
C THR A 6 -11.31 8.89 -6.61
N ARG A 7 -12.02 9.28 -5.55
CA ARG A 7 -13.49 9.25 -5.49
C ARG A 7 -14.01 10.36 -4.56
N ARG A 8 -14.93 11.20 -5.05
CA ARG A 8 -15.63 12.22 -4.24
C ARG A 8 -14.69 13.14 -3.43
N GLY A 9 -13.59 13.58 -4.04
CA GLY A 9 -12.59 14.43 -3.37
C GLY A 9 -11.63 13.69 -2.43
N TYR A 10 -11.73 12.36 -2.34
CA TYR A 10 -10.77 11.52 -1.62
C TYR A 10 -9.83 10.81 -2.59
N ARG A 11 -8.58 10.64 -2.18
CA ARG A 11 -7.58 9.80 -2.82
C ARG A 11 -7.17 8.70 -1.84
N LEU A 12 -7.24 7.46 -2.29
CA LEU A 12 -7.11 6.26 -1.46
C LEU A 12 -6.02 5.37 -2.06
N ALA A 13 -5.18 4.75 -1.23
CA ALA A 13 -4.28 3.70 -1.68
C ALA A 13 -4.08 2.65 -0.59
N ALA A 14 -3.90 1.40 -0.98
CA ALA A 14 -3.44 0.35 -0.07
C ALA A 14 -1.91 0.29 -0.07
N LEU A 15 -1.33 0.08 1.10
CA LEU A 15 0.01 -0.49 1.22
C LEU A 15 -0.16 -1.99 1.31
N SER A 16 0.56 -2.72 0.47
CA SER A 16 0.54 -4.18 0.47
C SER A 16 1.94 -4.73 0.62
N ARG A 17 2.08 -5.73 1.48
CA ARG A 17 3.23 -6.62 1.45
C ARG A 17 3.04 -7.57 0.26
N VAL A 18 4.07 -7.67 -0.58
CA VAL A 18 4.09 -8.56 -1.73
C VAL A 18 5.24 -9.53 -1.53
N GLU A 19 4.93 -10.81 -1.57
CA GLU A 19 5.90 -11.90 -1.57
C GLU A 19 5.78 -12.61 -2.91
N LEU A 20 6.91 -12.75 -3.60
CA LEU A 20 7.01 -13.46 -4.86
C LEU A 20 8.08 -14.53 -4.70
N VAL A 21 7.76 -15.75 -5.12
CA VAL A 21 8.70 -16.87 -5.10
C VAL A 21 8.73 -17.48 -6.48
N ALA A 22 9.94 -17.70 -6.97
CA ALA A 22 10.20 -18.45 -8.18
C ALA A 22 11.06 -19.67 -7.84
N HIS A 23 10.74 -20.79 -8.45
CA HIS A 23 11.50 -22.02 -8.38
C HIS A 23 11.93 -22.40 -9.80
N VAL A 24 13.23 -22.59 -9.99
CA VAL A 24 13.80 -23.03 -11.26
C VAL A 24 14.19 -24.50 -11.11
N GLY A 25 13.55 -25.36 -11.89
CA GLY A 25 13.94 -26.75 -12.06
C GLY A 25 14.61 -26.98 -13.42
N ASP A 26 15.10 -28.20 -13.65
CA ASP A 26 15.88 -28.54 -14.84
C ASP A 26 15.14 -28.34 -16.17
N THR A 27 13.80 -28.42 -16.16
CA THR A 27 12.98 -28.35 -17.37
C THR A 27 11.89 -27.27 -17.33
N ALA A 28 11.72 -26.57 -16.21
CA ALA A 28 10.64 -25.61 -16.04
C ALA A 28 10.92 -24.58 -14.94
N VAL A 29 10.23 -23.45 -15.04
CA VAL A 29 10.14 -22.44 -13.98
C VAL A 29 8.72 -22.44 -13.44
N ALA A 30 8.59 -22.55 -12.12
CA ALA A 30 7.33 -22.38 -11.41
C ALA A 30 7.40 -21.12 -10.54
N GLY A 31 6.26 -20.48 -10.30
CA GLY A 31 6.21 -19.31 -9.44
C GLY A 31 4.88 -19.22 -8.72
N TRP A 32 4.90 -18.58 -7.55
CA TRP A 32 3.72 -18.20 -6.81
C TRP A 32 3.94 -16.84 -6.14
N GLY A 33 2.84 -16.19 -5.78
CA GLY A 33 2.90 -14.91 -5.10
C GLY A 33 1.77 -14.75 -4.10
N ARG A 34 2.03 -13.95 -3.07
CA ARG A 34 1.04 -13.51 -2.09
C ARG A 34 1.06 -11.98 -2.04
N LYS A 35 -0.12 -11.39 -1.98
CA LYS A 35 -0.31 -9.97 -1.75
C LYS A 35 -1.26 -9.77 -0.58
N GLU A 36 -0.83 -9.01 0.41
CA GLU A 36 -1.58 -8.78 1.64
C GLU A 36 -1.62 -7.28 1.97
N PRO A 37 -2.80 -6.66 2.11
CA PRO A 37 -2.90 -5.27 2.53
C PRO A 37 -2.46 -5.14 4.00
N VAL A 38 -1.58 -4.17 4.26
CA VAL A 38 -1.03 -3.88 5.59
C VAL A 38 -1.40 -2.48 6.08
N ALA A 39 -1.87 -1.60 5.18
CA ALA A 39 -2.46 -0.31 5.54
C ALA A 39 -3.36 0.22 4.43
N ILE A 40 -4.31 1.07 4.81
CA ILE A 40 -5.09 1.91 3.89
C ILE A 40 -4.74 3.37 4.19
N LEU A 41 -4.31 4.09 3.16
CA LEU A 41 -4.01 5.51 3.22
C LEU A 41 -5.15 6.30 2.57
N ILE A 42 -5.53 7.41 3.20
CA ILE A 42 -6.69 8.23 2.84
C ILE A 42 -6.26 9.69 2.88
N ALA A 43 -6.26 10.36 1.73
CA ALA A 43 -6.11 11.82 1.62
C ALA A 43 -7.42 12.44 1.16
N GLY A 44 -7.89 13.49 1.82
CA GLY A 44 -9.12 14.19 1.43
C GLY A 44 -9.31 15.52 2.17
N PRO A 45 -10.54 16.09 2.14
CA PRO A 45 -10.81 17.41 2.73
C PRO A 45 -10.52 17.48 4.23
N GLY A 46 -10.62 16.36 4.95
CA GLY A 46 -10.30 16.24 6.37
C GLY A 46 -8.82 15.97 6.67
N GLY A 47 -7.94 16.19 5.69
CA GLY A 47 -6.51 15.89 5.79
C GLY A 47 -6.15 14.45 5.44
N PHE A 48 -5.00 14.01 5.94
CA PHE A 48 -4.45 12.68 5.69
C PHE A 48 -4.73 11.76 6.89
N ARG A 49 -5.16 10.53 6.61
CA ARG A 49 -5.36 9.47 7.60
C ARG A 49 -4.78 8.16 7.06
N ALA A 50 -4.28 7.33 7.96
CA ALA A 50 -3.87 5.97 7.64
C ALA A 50 -4.40 5.02 8.71
N VAL A 51 -4.80 3.82 8.29
CA VAL A 51 -5.27 2.77 9.18
C VAL A 51 -4.68 1.42 8.78
N ASP A 52 -4.50 0.54 9.75
CA ASP A 52 -4.17 -0.87 9.51
C ASP A 52 -5.44 -1.68 9.10
N PRO A 53 -5.32 -2.98 8.76
CA PRO A 53 -6.47 -3.79 8.36
C PRO A 53 -7.53 -3.99 9.45
N ALA A 54 -7.19 -3.76 10.73
CA ALA A 54 -8.13 -3.79 11.85
C ALA A 54 -8.77 -2.42 12.10
N GLY A 55 -8.46 -1.40 11.29
CA GLY A 55 -8.96 -0.04 11.43
C GLY A 55 -8.22 0.81 12.47
N ARG A 56 -7.10 0.33 13.03
CA ARG A 56 -6.31 1.10 13.99
C ARG A 56 -5.56 2.21 13.27
N PRO A 57 -5.56 3.46 13.79
CA PRO A 57 -4.82 4.55 13.18
C PRO A 57 -3.32 4.25 13.11
N LEU A 58 -2.69 4.67 12.01
CA LEU A 58 -1.25 4.64 11.82
C LEU A 58 -0.69 6.05 11.74
N THR A 59 0.43 6.27 12.40
CA THR A 59 1.21 7.50 12.31
C THR A 59 1.98 7.58 10.98
N ARG A 60 2.44 8.78 10.63
CA ARG A 60 3.34 8.96 9.48
C ARG A 60 4.58 8.10 9.56
N ALA A 61 5.22 8.03 10.72
CA ALA A 61 6.43 7.24 10.90
C ALA A 61 6.18 5.74 10.67
N GLU A 62 5.01 5.22 11.07
CA GLU A 62 4.63 3.83 10.82
C GLU A 62 4.35 3.57 9.34
N VAL A 63 3.62 4.48 8.67
CA VAL A 63 3.38 4.40 7.21
C VAL A 63 4.70 4.39 6.44
N GLU A 64 5.61 5.30 6.76
CA GLU A 64 6.92 5.41 6.09
C GLU A 64 7.82 4.19 6.37
N ARG A 65 7.68 3.57 7.54
CA ARG A 65 8.36 2.29 7.84
C ARG A 65 7.81 1.14 7.01
N LEU A 66 6.50 1.12 6.74
CA LEU A 66 5.85 0.09 5.91
C LEU A 66 6.17 0.26 4.43
N CYS A 67 6.20 1.51 3.93
CA CYS A 67 6.47 1.82 2.54
C CYS A 67 7.06 3.23 2.43
N PRO A 68 8.39 3.37 2.30
CA PRO A 68 9.05 4.65 2.16
C PRO A 68 8.50 5.48 1.00
N GLY A 69 8.24 6.76 1.24
CA GLY A 69 7.69 7.72 0.29
C GLY A 69 6.17 7.62 0.10
N ALA A 70 5.48 6.66 0.73
CA ALA A 70 4.05 6.47 0.53
C ALA A 70 3.21 7.67 0.99
N TRP A 71 3.63 8.35 2.06
CA TRP A 71 2.90 9.49 2.60
C TRP A 71 2.84 10.63 1.58
N GLU A 72 3.99 10.98 1.00
CA GLU A 72 4.07 12.06 0.01
C GLU A 72 3.51 11.63 -1.35
N ALA A 73 3.74 10.38 -1.77
CA ALA A 73 3.23 9.87 -3.05
C ALA A 73 1.70 9.92 -3.14
N LEU A 74 0.99 9.71 -2.04
CA LEU A 74 -0.47 9.85 -2.03
C LEU A 74 -0.93 11.32 -2.01
N ARG A 75 -0.13 12.22 -1.44
CA ARG A 75 -0.44 13.66 -1.36
C ARG A 75 -0.08 14.43 -2.63
N ALA A 76 0.83 13.91 -3.44
CA ALA A 76 1.19 14.52 -4.72
C ALA A 76 -0.07 14.71 -5.58
N PRO A 77 -0.18 15.78 -6.37
CA PRO A 77 -1.23 15.90 -7.37
C PRO A 77 -1.17 14.72 -8.36
N ALA A 78 -2.32 14.34 -8.91
CA ALA A 78 -2.40 13.28 -9.92
C ALA A 78 -1.86 13.75 -11.27
#